data_AF-A0A5B2VYD4-F1
#
_entry.id   AF-A0A5B2VYD4-F1
#
_cell.length_a   1.000
_cell.length_b   1.000
_cell.length_c   1.000
_cell.angle_alpha   90.00
_cell.angle_beta   90.00
_cell.angle_gamma   90.00
#
_symmetry.space_group_name_H-M   'P 1'
#
loop_
_entity.id
_entity.type
_entity.pdbx_description
1 polymer ?
#
loop_
_entity_poly.entity_id
_entity_poly.type
_entity_poly.pdbx_seq_one_letter_code
_entity_poly.pdbx_strand_id
1 'polypeptide(L)'
;MTPVYLCSRLAGWFFLVTTFSCENKDSLLHSAPPVKANTLSTVIAYNGEATVPLSWYQLELKLIKESKEHNFLMTARTIAYTGIALREAAGAGAFGIRRLGGPQVFPTPEKGKKYIAAIAANSAMANIMRGIFQHAGMENQHLITQLENDNLQLLAGNYSQEEILRSVNFGRLVAIAVYQWSKTDGS
;
A
#
# COMPACT_ATOMS: atom_id res chain seq x y z
N MET A 1 -19.29 66.67 -7.85
CA MET A 1 -18.93 66.14 -9.18
C MET A 1 -17.49 65.65 -9.13
N THR A 2 -17.28 64.34 -9.10
CA THR A 2 -16.01 63.76 -9.57
C THR A 2 -16.31 63.16 -10.94
N PRO A 3 -15.46 63.43 -11.94
CA PRO A 3 -14.39 62.45 -12.20
C PRO A 3 -13.09 63.10 -12.69
N VAL A 4 -12.02 62.30 -12.75
CA VAL A 4 -11.19 62.05 -13.95
C VAL A 4 -9.94 61.30 -13.50
N TYR A 5 -9.82 60.07 -14.00
CA TYR A 5 -8.58 59.30 -14.07
C TYR A 5 -7.68 59.91 -15.15
N LEU A 6 -6.37 60.08 -14.92
CA LEU A 6 -5.39 59.79 -15.98
C LEU A 6 -3.94 59.68 -15.47
N CYS A 7 -3.32 58.60 -15.96
CA CYS A 7 -1.94 58.47 -16.42
C CYS A 7 -0.76 58.54 -15.44
N SER A 8 -0.16 57.35 -15.31
CA SER A 8 1.18 57.04 -15.84
C SER A 8 2.36 57.70 -15.16
N ARG A 9 3.12 56.89 -14.39
CA ARG A 9 4.58 56.81 -14.53
C ARG A 9 5.09 55.40 -14.20
N LEU A 10 5.58 54.76 -15.25
CA LEU A 10 6.76 53.90 -15.32
C LEU A 10 7.49 53.64 -13.98
N ALA A 11 7.37 52.41 -13.50
CA ALA A 11 8.41 51.78 -12.70
C ALA A 11 8.44 50.30 -13.10
N GLY A 12 9.37 49.99 -14.00
CA GLY A 12 9.65 48.63 -14.43
C GLY A 12 10.12 47.82 -13.24
N TRP A 13 9.24 46.94 -12.76
CA TRP A 13 9.65 45.78 -12.00
C TRP A 13 9.59 44.58 -12.94
N PHE A 14 10.72 44.35 -13.61
CA PHE A 14 11.08 43.02 -14.09
C PHE A 14 11.19 42.12 -12.85
N PHE A 15 10.04 41.59 -12.41
CA PHE A 15 10.03 40.42 -11.55
C PHE A 15 10.50 39.27 -12.45
N LEU A 16 11.80 39.04 -12.43
CA LEU A 16 12.44 37.81 -12.88
C LEU A 16 11.81 36.67 -12.08
N VAL A 17 10.74 36.09 -12.64
CA VAL A 17 10.23 34.79 -12.22
C VAL A 17 11.33 33.80 -12.58
N THR A 18 12.23 33.56 -11.63
CA THR A 18 13.15 32.43 -11.71
C THR A 18 12.29 31.18 -11.60
N THR A 19 11.89 30.65 -12.75
CA THR A 19 11.45 29.26 -12.85
C THR A 19 12.62 28.42 -12.36
N PHE A 20 12.57 27.93 -11.12
CA PHE A 20 13.29 26.72 -10.77
C PHE A 20 12.66 25.58 -11.57
N SER A 21 13.07 25.50 -12.84
CA SER A 21 12.93 24.30 -13.64
C SER A 21 13.78 23.26 -12.93
N CYS A 22 13.14 22.29 -12.27
CA CYS A 22 13.83 21.06 -11.95
C CYS A 22 14.37 20.52 -13.27
N GLU A 23 15.69 20.44 -13.37
CA GLU A 23 16.36 19.78 -14.46
C GLU A 23 15.83 18.34 -14.50
N ASN A 24 15.12 18.01 -15.57
CA ASN A 24 14.57 16.69 -15.76
C ASN A 24 15.76 15.75 -15.96
N LYS A 25 16.13 15.02 -14.91
CA LYS A 25 17.07 13.90 -15.02
C LYS A 25 16.34 12.73 -15.66
N ASP A 26 16.01 12.86 -16.94
CA ASP A 26 15.49 11.82 -17.81
C ASP A 26 16.56 10.76 -18.17
N SER A 27 17.61 10.63 -17.36
CA SER A 27 18.72 9.70 -17.57
C SER A 27 18.68 8.46 -16.66
N LEU A 28 17.55 8.15 -16.02
CA LEU A 28 17.43 6.95 -15.16
C LEU A 28 16.56 5.82 -15.74
N LEU A 29 16.05 5.96 -16.98
CA LEU A 29 15.27 4.91 -17.64
C LEU A 29 16.06 4.06 -18.64
N HIS A 30 17.37 4.30 -18.81
CA HIS A 30 18.23 3.38 -19.55
C HIS A 30 18.97 2.45 -18.60
N SER A 31 18.50 1.20 -18.60
CA SER A 31 19.04 0.03 -17.90
C SER A 31 19.31 0.23 -16.42
N ALA A 32 18.26 0.14 -15.60
CA ALA A 32 18.46 -0.31 -14.23
C ALA A 32 19.22 -1.66 -14.31
N PRO A 33 20.45 -1.77 -13.76
CA PRO A 33 21.16 -3.04 -13.74
C PRO A 33 20.31 -4.07 -12.96
N PRO A 34 20.37 -5.36 -13.32
CA PRO A 34 19.66 -6.38 -12.56
C PRO A 34 20.05 -6.25 -11.08
N VAL A 35 19.06 -6.02 -10.22
CA VAL A 35 19.28 -5.95 -8.77
C VAL A 35 19.95 -7.26 -8.37
N LYS A 36 21.21 -7.18 -7.96
CA LYS A 36 21.97 -8.35 -7.53
C LYS A 36 21.26 -8.96 -6.32
N ALA A 37 21.03 -10.27 -6.33
CA ALA A 37 20.33 -11.00 -5.27
C ALA A 37 20.88 -10.65 -3.86
N ASN A 38 22.19 -10.42 -3.73
CA ASN A 38 22.83 -10.07 -2.47
C ASN A 38 22.42 -8.70 -1.89
N THR A 39 22.03 -7.74 -2.73
CA THR A 39 21.56 -6.42 -2.26
C THR A 39 20.13 -6.53 -1.72
N LEU A 40 19.31 -7.42 -2.30
CA LEU A 40 18.01 -7.79 -1.74
C LEU A 40 18.18 -8.42 -0.35
N SER A 41 19.14 -9.34 -0.20
CA SER A 41 19.46 -10.01 1.06
C SER A 41 19.88 -9.07 2.20
N THR A 42 20.47 -7.92 1.89
CA THR A 42 20.89 -6.94 2.92
C THR A 42 19.73 -6.06 3.38
N VAL A 43 18.72 -5.82 2.54
CA VAL A 43 17.44 -5.18 2.94
C VAL A 43 16.55 -6.17 3.70
N ILE A 44 16.62 -7.46 3.35
CA ILE A 44 15.91 -8.57 4.02
C ILE A 44 16.33 -8.73 5.51
N ALA A 45 17.50 -8.20 5.90
CA ALA A 45 18.02 -8.27 7.27
C ALA A 45 17.34 -7.29 8.27
N TYR A 46 16.27 -6.58 7.86
CA TYR A 46 15.42 -5.83 8.78
C TYR A 46 14.21 -6.70 9.21
N ASN A 47 14.43 -7.54 10.22
CA ASN A 47 13.40 -8.12 11.10
C ASN A 47 12.14 -8.72 10.43
N GLY A 48 12.17 -9.32 9.23
CA GLY A 48 10.99 -9.96 8.61
C GLY A 48 9.80 -9.05 8.25
N GLU A 49 9.73 -7.82 8.78
CA GLU A 49 8.64 -6.86 8.59
C GLU A 49 8.59 -6.31 7.16
N ALA A 50 9.74 -6.07 6.54
CA ALA A 50 9.83 -5.67 5.13
C ALA A 50 9.64 -6.85 4.16
N THR A 51 9.89 -8.08 4.62
CA THR A 51 9.79 -9.30 3.81
C THR A 51 8.34 -9.63 3.44
N VAL A 52 7.40 -9.35 4.33
CA VAL A 52 5.96 -9.65 4.13
C VAL A 52 5.35 -8.82 3.00
N PRO A 53 5.44 -7.46 2.99
CA PRO A 53 4.99 -6.67 1.83
C PRO A 53 5.61 -7.11 0.51
N LEU A 54 6.91 -7.38 0.52
CA LEU A 54 7.64 -7.73 -0.69
C LEU A 54 7.15 -9.06 -1.30
N SER A 55 6.98 -10.10 -0.47
CA SER A 55 6.48 -11.40 -0.93
C SER A 55 5.06 -11.29 -1.50
N TRP A 56 4.20 -10.48 -0.88
CA TRP A 56 2.85 -10.23 -1.38
C TRP A 56 2.83 -9.48 -2.70
N TYR A 57 3.61 -8.41 -2.86
CA TYR A 57 3.65 -7.67 -4.13
C TYR A 57 4.25 -8.51 -5.27
N GLN A 58 5.19 -9.41 -4.97
CA GLN A 58 5.68 -10.38 -5.96
C GLN A 58 4.57 -11.31 -6.45
N LEU A 59 3.73 -11.82 -5.54
CA LEU A 59 2.58 -12.63 -5.92
C LEU A 59 1.53 -11.80 -6.67
N GLU A 60 1.21 -10.59 -6.22
CA GLU A 60 0.25 -9.70 -6.87
C GLU A 60 0.64 -9.43 -8.33
N LEU A 61 1.91 -9.11 -8.59
CA LEU A 61 2.42 -8.89 -9.95
C LEU A 61 2.35 -10.16 -10.81
N LYS A 62 2.53 -11.35 -10.23
CA LYS A 62 2.31 -12.62 -10.93
C LYS A 62 0.83 -12.77 -11.31
N LEU A 63 -0.08 -12.59 -10.36
CA LEU A 63 -1.52 -12.74 -10.58
C LEU A 63 -2.04 -11.75 -11.63
N ILE A 64 -1.57 -10.50 -11.61
CA ILE A 64 -1.92 -9.49 -12.62
C ILE A 64 -1.48 -9.96 -14.02
N LYS A 65 -0.26 -10.48 -14.18
CA LYS A 65 0.26 -10.95 -15.46
C LYS A 65 -0.52 -12.15 -16.02
N GLU A 66 -1.02 -13.01 -15.15
CA GLU A 66 -1.78 -14.20 -15.52
C GLU A 66 -3.28 -13.93 -15.71
N SER A 67 -3.77 -12.77 -15.24
CA SER A 67 -5.16 -12.37 -15.37
C SER A 67 -5.44 -11.80 -16.76
N LYS A 68 -6.16 -12.56 -17.59
CA LYS A 68 -6.55 -12.14 -18.95
C LYS A 68 -7.43 -10.90 -19.00
N GLU A 69 -8.11 -10.59 -17.89
CA GLU A 69 -9.10 -9.52 -17.80
C GLU A 69 -8.52 -8.19 -17.27
N HIS A 70 -7.28 -8.18 -16.77
CA HIS A 70 -6.69 -6.99 -16.17
C HIS A 70 -6.20 -6.01 -17.24
N ASN A 71 -6.99 -4.97 -17.49
CA ASN A 71 -6.52 -3.79 -18.22
C ASN A 71 -5.70 -2.86 -17.30
N PHE A 72 -5.01 -1.88 -17.90
CA PHE A 72 -4.14 -0.94 -17.17
C PHE A 72 -4.84 -0.23 -15.99
N LEU A 73 -6.11 0.18 -16.17
CA LEU A 73 -6.87 0.88 -15.12
C LEU A 73 -7.20 -0.07 -13.96
N MET A 74 -7.61 -1.31 -14.26
CA MET A 74 -7.84 -2.32 -13.23
C MET A 74 -6.57 -2.62 -12.44
N THR A 75 -5.42 -2.76 -13.11
CA THR A 75 -4.13 -2.98 -12.44
C THR A 75 -3.77 -1.84 -11.49
N ALA A 76 -3.89 -0.59 -11.94
CA ALA A 76 -3.60 0.56 -11.09
C ALA A 76 -4.47 0.58 -9.82
N ARG A 77 -5.75 0.24 -9.96
CA ARG A 77 -6.71 0.15 -8.85
C ARG A 77 -6.38 -1.00 -7.90
N THR A 78 -6.07 -2.17 -8.43
CA THR A 78 -5.64 -3.33 -7.65
C THR A 78 -4.47 -2.96 -6.74
N ILE A 79 -3.40 -2.38 -7.30
CA ILE A 79 -2.20 -1.96 -6.55
C ILE A 79 -2.53 -0.88 -5.52
N ALA A 80 -3.43 0.06 -5.84
CA ALA A 80 -3.86 1.09 -4.91
C ALA A 80 -4.60 0.48 -3.69
N TYR A 81 -5.56 -0.41 -3.91
CA TYR A 81 -6.33 -1.01 -2.82
C TYR A 81 -5.50 -1.98 -1.96
N THR A 82 -4.60 -2.76 -2.58
CA THR A 82 -3.67 -3.61 -1.81
C THR A 82 -2.74 -2.76 -0.96
N GLY A 83 -2.21 -1.65 -1.49
CA GLY A 83 -1.42 -0.68 -0.72
C GLY A 83 -2.17 -0.01 0.43
N ILE A 84 -3.44 0.36 0.23
CA ILE A 84 -4.29 0.91 1.29
C ILE A 84 -4.52 -0.13 2.38
N ALA A 85 -4.91 -1.35 2.02
CA ALA A 85 -5.13 -2.44 2.98
C ALA A 85 -3.88 -2.74 3.80
N LEU A 86 -2.72 -2.81 3.14
CA LEU A 86 -1.43 -3.03 3.80
C LEU A 86 -1.12 -1.91 4.80
N ARG A 87 -1.24 -0.64 4.38
CA ARG A 87 -0.91 0.52 5.22
C ARG A 87 -1.84 0.65 6.43
N GLU A 88 -3.13 0.43 6.24
CA GLU A 88 -4.11 0.48 7.34
C GLU A 88 -3.89 -0.67 8.34
N ALA A 89 -3.54 -1.86 7.85
CA ALA A 89 -3.26 -3.00 8.71
C ALA A 89 -1.92 -2.88 9.46
N ALA A 90 -0.88 -2.36 8.81
CA ALA A 90 0.43 -2.10 9.43
C ALA A 90 0.36 -1.00 10.52
N GLY A 91 -0.67 -0.15 10.50
CA GLY A 91 -0.97 0.78 11.59
C GLY A 91 -1.43 0.12 12.90
N ALA A 92 -1.64 -1.20 12.93
CA ALA A 92 -2.02 -1.92 14.14
C ALA A 92 -0.95 -1.80 15.23
N GLY A 93 -1.26 -1.09 16.32
CA GLY A 93 -0.36 -0.93 17.47
C GLY A 93 0.72 0.13 17.32
N ALA A 94 0.83 0.80 16.17
CA ALA A 94 1.80 1.88 15.97
C ALA A 94 1.19 3.24 16.35
N PHE A 95 1.69 3.84 17.43
CA PHE A 95 1.36 5.22 17.78
C PHE A 95 2.03 6.18 16.77
N GLY A 96 1.24 7.06 16.15
CA GLY A 96 1.76 8.14 15.29
C GLY A 96 1.70 7.90 13.78
N ILE A 97 1.27 6.73 13.30
CA ILE A 97 1.03 6.53 11.86
C ILE A 97 -0.32 7.17 11.49
N ARG A 98 -0.29 8.20 10.63
CA ARG A 98 -1.51 8.83 10.12
C ARG A 98 -2.25 7.88 9.18
N ARG A 99 -3.45 7.47 9.58
CA ARG A 99 -4.37 6.66 8.76
C ARG A 99 -4.79 7.41 7.51
N LEU A 100 -5.00 6.69 6.41
CA LEU A 100 -5.54 7.22 5.15
C LEU A 100 -7.04 7.50 5.29
N GLY A 101 -7.78 6.60 5.95
CA GLY A 101 -9.20 6.75 6.22
C GLY A 101 -9.50 7.09 7.67
N GLY A 102 -10.67 7.71 7.88
CA GLY A 102 -11.23 7.89 9.22
C GLY A 102 -11.67 6.56 9.84
N PRO A 103 -11.87 6.50 11.18
CA PRO A 103 -12.36 5.30 11.87
C PRO A 103 -13.76 4.87 11.42
N GLN A 104 -14.53 5.75 10.77
CA GLN A 104 -15.80 5.39 10.14
C GLN A 104 -15.62 4.50 8.90
N VAL A 105 -14.46 4.57 8.25
CA VAL A 105 -14.16 3.85 7.01
C VAL A 105 -13.40 2.57 7.29
N PHE A 106 -12.45 2.58 8.23
CA PHE A 106 -11.58 1.44 8.51
C PHE A 106 -11.53 1.06 10.01
N PRO A 107 -11.48 -0.25 10.34
CA PRO A 107 -11.42 -0.73 11.72
C PRO A 107 -10.28 -0.09 12.51
N THR A 108 -10.50 0.22 13.79
CA THR A 108 -9.46 0.76 14.68
C THR A 108 -9.01 -0.31 15.67
N PRO A 109 -7.70 -0.45 15.95
CA PRO A 109 -7.23 -1.37 16.99
C PRO A 109 -7.84 -1.05 18.36
N GLU A 110 -8.11 -2.09 19.15
CA GLU A 110 -8.63 -1.93 20.51
C GLU A 110 -7.60 -1.22 21.40
N LYS A 111 -8.06 -0.24 22.18
CA LYS A 111 -7.18 0.50 23.10
C LYS A 111 -6.64 -0.44 24.19
N GLY A 112 -5.34 -0.35 24.45
CA GLY A 112 -4.68 -1.15 25.49
C GLY A 112 -4.45 -2.62 25.12
N LYS A 113 -4.80 -3.04 23.90
CA LYS A 113 -4.49 -4.37 23.38
C LYS A 113 -3.26 -4.30 22.48
N LYS A 114 -2.44 -5.34 22.55
CA LYS A 114 -1.25 -5.48 21.71
C LYS A 114 -1.60 -6.19 20.40
N TYR A 115 -1.05 -5.69 19.31
CA TYR A 115 -1.19 -6.26 17.96
C TYR A 115 0.21 -6.44 17.37
N ILE A 116 0.37 -7.46 16.53
CA ILE A 116 1.57 -7.68 15.72
C ILE A 116 1.27 -7.12 14.33
N ALA A 117 1.83 -5.94 14.03
CA ALA A 117 1.58 -5.22 12.78
C ALA A 117 1.86 -6.08 11.54
N ALA A 118 2.95 -6.86 11.54
CA ALA A 118 3.30 -7.73 10.42
C ALA A 118 2.26 -8.86 10.19
N ILE A 119 1.69 -9.44 11.26
CA ILE A 119 0.65 -10.48 11.14
C ILE A 119 -0.66 -9.86 10.63
N ALA A 120 -1.00 -8.66 11.12
CA ALA A 120 -2.15 -7.91 10.61
C ALA A 120 -1.99 -7.58 9.12
N ALA A 121 -0.82 -7.08 8.71
CA ALA A 121 -0.47 -6.80 7.32
C ALA A 121 -0.56 -8.05 6.44
N ASN A 122 -0.01 -9.19 6.89
CA ASN A 122 -0.08 -10.46 6.17
C ASN A 122 -1.53 -10.89 5.94
N SER A 123 -2.35 -10.88 6.99
CA SER A 123 -3.76 -11.27 6.88
C SER A 123 -4.55 -10.29 6.01
N ALA A 124 -4.27 -8.99 6.09
CA ALA A 124 -4.92 -8.00 5.23
C ALA A 124 -4.63 -8.26 3.75
N MET A 125 -3.37 -8.47 3.38
CA MET A 125 -2.96 -8.77 2.00
C MET A 125 -3.62 -10.04 1.47
N ALA A 126 -3.62 -11.13 2.25
CA ALA A 126 -4.28 -12.37 1.85
C ALA A 126 -5.78 -12.16 1.54
N ASN A 127 -6.49 -11.45 2.42
CA ASN A 127 -7.93 -11.26 2.28
C ASN A 127 -8.30 -10.30 1.14
N ILE A 128 -7.56 -9.19 0.95
CA ILE A 128 -7.82 -8.27 -0.16
C ILE A 128 -7.49 -8.93 -1.52
N MET A 129 -6.43 -9.74 -1.60
CA MET A 129 -6.07 -10.46 -2.81
C MET A 129 -7.12 -11.51 -3.18
N ARG A 130 -7.64 -12.28 -2.21
CA ARG A 130 -8.77 -13.19 -2.49
C ARG A 130 -10.00 -12.46 -3.02
N GLY A 131 -10.30 -11.26 -2.49
CA GLY A 131 -11.42 -10.45 -2.94
C GLY A 131 -11.25 -9.89 -4.36
N ILE A 132 -10.05 -9.41 -4.69
CA ILE A 132 -9.74 -8.87 -6.02
C ILE A 132 -9.62 -9.98 -7.07
N PHE A 133 -8.92 -11.06 -6.73
CA PHE A 133 -8.63 -12.18 -7.63
C PHE A 133 -9.62 -13.35 -7.45
N GLN A 134 -10.89 -13.07 -7.13
CA GLN A 134 -11.89 -14.11 -6.86
C GLN A 134 -12.09 -15.11 -8.01
N HIS A 135 -11.82 -14.69 -9.26
CA HIS A 135 -11.92 -15.52 -10.46
C HIS A 135 -10.59 -16.14 -10.91
N ALA A 136 -9.52 -15.95 -10.13
CA ALA A 136 -8.25 -16.62 -10.42
C ALA A 136 -8.41 -18.14 -10.31
N GLY A 137 -7.66 -18.87 -11.14
CA GLY A 137 -7.66 -20.33 -11.14
C GLY A 137 -7.23 -20.92 -9.78
N MET A 138 -7.57 -22.20 -9.56
CA MET A 138 -7.30 -22.88 -8.29
C MET A 138 -5.82 -22.81 -7.86
N GLU A 139 -4.88 -22.91 -8.80
CA GLU A 139 -3.44 -22.79 -8.50
C GLU A 139 -3.09 -21.42 -7.90
N ASN A 140 -3.67 -20.35 -8.43
CA ASN A 140 -3.42 -19.00 -7.95
C ASN A 140 -4.06 -18.72 -6.59
N GLN A 141 -5.26 -19.27 -6.35
CA GLN A 141 -5.87 -19.23 -5.01
C GLN A 141 -5.06 -20.03 -3.98
N HIS A 142 -4.47 -21.16 -4.41
CA HIS A 142 -3.57 -21.94 -3.58
C HIS A 142 -2.31 -21.13 -3.24
N LEU A 143 -1.71 -20.42 -4.19
CA LEU A 143 -0.54 -19.56 -3.93
C LEU A 143 -0.83 -18.46 -2.90
N ILE A 144 -2.01 -17.83 -2.95
CA ILE A 144 -2.41 -16.83 -1.93
C ILE A 144 -2.49 -17.48 -0.55
N THR A 145 -3.11 -18.65 -0.46
CA THR A 145 -3.29 -19.35 0.82
C THR A 145 -1.98 -19.87 1.37
N GLN A 146 -1.11 -20.40 0.52
CA GLN A 146 0.21 -20.85 0.90
C GLN A 146 1.05 -19.68 1.42
N LEU A 147 1.08 -18.55 0.71
CA LEU A 147 1.86 -17.39 1.14
C LEU A 147 1.36 -16.80 2.47
N GLU A 148 0.04 -16.77 2.70
CA GLU A 148 -0.51 -16.35 4.00
C GLU A 148 0.00 -17.25 5.13
N ASN A 149 -0.01 -18.56 4.93
CA ASN A 149 0.43 -19.55 5.93
C ASN A 149 1.95 -19.47 6.16
N ASP A 150 2.75 -19.40 5.08
CA ASP A 150 4.21 -19.32 5.14
C ASP A 150 4.63 -18.06 5.90
N ASN A 151 4.08 -16.90 5.56
CA ASN A 151 4.34 -15.66 6.27
C ASN A 151 3.86 -15.75 7.73
N LEU A 152 2.67 -16.30 8.00
CA LEU A 152 2.18 -16.43 9.37
C LEU A 152 3.11 -17.31 10.23
N GLN A 153 3.59 -18.42 9.67
CA GLN A 153 4.53 -19.31 10.35
C GLN A 153 5.84 -18.60 10.67
N LEU A 154 6.37 -17.81 9.73
CA LEU A 154 7.58 -17.00 9.94
C LEU A 154 7.39 -15.90 10.99
N LEU A 155 6.19 -15.32 11.07
CA LEU A 155 5.89 -14.19 11.95
C LEU A 155 5.40 -14.59 13.35
N ALA A 156 4.85 -15.80 13.52
CA ALA A 156 4.19 -16.23 14.75
C ALA A 156 5.11 -16.14 15.99
N GLY A 157 6.42 -16.32 15.80
CA GLY A 157 7.44 -16.08 16.83
C GLY A 157 7.07 -16.70 18.19
N ASN A 158 7.34 -15.95 19.27
CA ASN A 158 6.94 -16.29 20.64
C ASN A 158 5.69 -15.51 21.09
N TYR A 159 4.87 -15.04 20.15
CA TYR A 159 3.65 -14.31 20.50
C TYR A 159 2.59 -15.25 21.08
N SER A 160 1.75 -14.71 21.95
CA SER A 160 0.62 -15.49 22.46
C SER A 160 -0.39 -15.77 21.33
N GLN A 161 -1.08 -16.90 21.42
CA GLN A 161 -2.14 -17.25 20.47
C GLN A 161 -3.22 -16.16 20.40
N GLU A 162 -3.51 -15.50 21.52
CA GLU A 162 -4.48 -14.39 21.56
C GLU A 162 -4.00 -13.17 20.76
N GLU A 163 -2.73 -12.77 20.88
CA GLU A 163 -2.16 -11.68 20.08
C GLU A 163 -2.14 -12.01 18.59
N ILE A 164 -1.80 -13.25 18.22
CA ILE A 164 -1.80 -13.71 16.83
C ILE A 164 -3.22 -13.65 16.25
N LEU A 165 -4.20 -14.29 16.91
CA LEU A 165 -5.59 -14.33 16.44
C LEU A 165 -6.20 -12.92 16.33
N ARG A 166 -5.92 -12.05 17.30
CA ARG A 166 -6.40 -10.66 17.27
C ARG A 166 -5.82 -9.89 16.08
N SER A 167 -4.52 -10.10 15.79
CA SER A 167 -3.83 -9.44 14.68
C SER A 167 -4.33 -9.94 13.32
N VAL A 168 -4.51 -11.26 13.17
CA VAL A 168 -5.12 -11.87 11.97
C VAL A 168 -6.53 -11.31 11.76
N ASN A 169 -7.37 -11.31 12.80
CA ASN A 169 -8.73 -10.81 12.69
C ASN A 169 -8.78 -9.31 12.32
N PHE A 170 -7.89 -8.50 12.90
CA PHE A 170 -7.80 -7.09 12.54
C PHE A 170 -7.43 -6.89 11.08
N GLY A 171 -6.39 -7.58 10.59
CA GLY A 171 -5.99 -7.54 9.18
C GLY A 171 -7.12 -7.92 8.23
N ARG A 172 -7.82 -9.03 8.52
CA ARG A 172 -9.01 -9.46 7.77
C ARG A 172 -10.10 -8.39 7.74
N LEU A 173 -10.42 -7.77 8.86
CA LEU A 173 -11.45 -6.71 8.93
C LEU A 173 -11.04 -5.48 8.12
N VAL A 174 -9.77 -5.09 8.15
CA VAL A 174 -9.23 -4.00 7.32
C VAL A 174 -9.41 -4.31 5.84
N ALA A 175 -9.01 -5.51 5.40
CA ALA A 175 -9.16 -5.93 4.01
C ALA A 175 -10.63 -5.92 3.54
N ILE A 176 -11.55 -6.42 4.36
CA ILE A 176 -12.99 -6.38 4.08
C ILE A 176 -13.44 -4.93 3.92
N ALA A 177 -13.07 -4.03 4.84
CA ALA A 177 -13.46 -2.63 4.77
C ALA A 177 -12.94 -1.94 3.50
N VAL A 178 -11.67 -2.17 3.14
CA VAL A 178 -11.08 -1.63 1.89
C VAL A 178 -11.78 -2.18 0.66
N TYR A 179 -12.03 -3.49 0.61
CA TYR A 179 -12.73 -4.11 -0.51
C TYR A 179 -14.16 -3.58 -0.66
N GLN A 180 -14.90 -3.42 0.44
CA GLN A 180 -16.26 -2.85 0.39
C GLN A 180 -16.23 -1.38 -0.04
N TRP A 181 -15.29 -0.59 0.49
CA TRP A 181 -15.11 0.79 0.07
C TRP A 181 -14.81 0.91 -1.42
N SER A 182 -13.94 0.05 -1.98
CA SER A 182 -13.58 0.01 -3.41
C SER A 182 -14.74 -0.28 -4.36
N LYS A 183 -15.87 -0.79 -3.85
CA LYS A 183 -17.09 -1.01 -4.65
C LYS A 183 -17.96 0.25 -4.77
N THR A 184 -17.69 1.27 -3.96
CA THR A 184 -18.54 2.46 -3.79
C THR A 184 -17.79 3.76 -4.00
N ASP A 185 -16.51 3.72 -4.38
CA ASP A 185 -15.64 4.88 -4.46
C ASP A 185 -15.72 5.66 -5.79
N GLY A 186 -16.75 5.40 -6.60
CA GLY A 186 -17.07 6.20 -7.80
C GLY A 186 -16.32 5.77 -9.05
N SER A 187 -16.07 4.48 -9.17
CA SER A 187 -15.15 3.87 -10.13
C SER A 187 -15.78 3.06 -11.24
#